data_AF-D9PUU6-F1
#
_entry.id   AF-D9PUU6-F1
#
_cell.length_a   1.000
_cell.length_b   1.000
_cell.length_c   1.000
_cell.angle_alpha   90.00
_cell.angle_beta   90.00
_cell.angle_gamma   90.00
#
_symmetry.space_group_name_H-M   'P 1'
#
loop_
_entity.id
_entity.type
_entity.pdbx_description
1 polymer ?
#
loop_
_entity_poly.entity_id
_entity_poly.type
_entity_poly.pdbx_seq_one_letter_code
_entity_poly.pdbx_strand_id
1 'polypeptide(L)'
;MQVKVEDFGFSEDKCMNYVLYRVSDIDDDVRRKLMERLEEDTEEDNGDLLITVFYAPEYFPFGSEEAKVRMDDFIAREEIEMTVFLSSVLED
;
A
#
# COMPACT_ATOMS: atom_id res chain seq x y z
N MET A 1 -10.40 -3.89 9.38
CA MET A 1 -9.43 -3.40 8.36
C MET A 1 -8.07 -3.99 8.64
N GLN A 2 -7.58 -4.82 7.73
CA GLN A 2 -6.26 -5.42 7.78
C GLN A 2 -5.51 -5.03 6.50
N VAL A 3 -4.27 -4.55 6.63
CA VAL A 3 -3.43 -4.18 5.50
C VAL A 3 -2.28 -5.17 5.39
N LYS A 4 -2.04 -5.65 4.18
CA LYS A 4 -0.90 -6.52 3.84
C LYS A 4 -0.17 -6.00 2.63
N VAL A 5 1.16 -6.09 2.64
CA VAL A 5 1.95 -5.89 1.42
C VAL A 5 1.76 -7.17 0.58
N GLU A 6 1.11 -7.03 -0.56
CA GLU A 6 0.84 -8.10 -1.51
C GLU A 6 2.07 -8.34 -2.41
N ASP A 7 2.63 -7.24 -2.93
CA ASP A 7 3.77 -7.25 -3.84
C ASP A 7 4.53 -5.92 -3.78
N PHE A 8 5.77 -5.91 -4.25
CA PHE A 8 6.55 -4.69 -4.43
C PHE A 8 7.65 -4.90 -5.46
N GLY A 9 8.01 -3.86 -6.18
CA GLY A 9 9.01 -3.98 -7.22
C GLY A 9 9.24 -2.70 -8.00
N PHE A 10 9.73 -2.85 -9.23
CA PHE A 10 9.95 -1.75 -10.16
C PHE A 10 9.01 -1.89 -11.35
N SER A 11 8.25 -0.84 -11.64
CA SER A 11 7.43 -0.72 -12.84
C SER A 11 8.26 -0.10 -13.96
N GLU A 12 8.59 -0.89 -14.99
CA GLU A 12 9.30 -0.39 -16.17
C GLU A 12 8.47 0.65 -16.93
N ASP A 13 7.15 0.46 -17.00
CA ASP A 13 6.24 1.37 -17.71
C ASP A 13 6.19 2.76 -17.08
N LYS A 14 6.20 2.83 -15.74
CA LYS A 14 6.18 4.10 -15.01
C LYS A 14 7.58 4.60 -14.63
N CYS A 15 8.63 3.81 -14.85
CA CYS A 15 9.99 4.06 -14.39
C CYS A 15 10.07 4.40 -12.88
N MET A 16 9.23 3.75 -12.07
CA MET A 16 9.11 3.99 -10.62
C MET A 16 9.03 2.67 -9.86
N ASN A 17 9.43 2.68 -8.60
CA ASN A 17 9.15 1.54 -7.72
C ASN A 17 7.70 1.57 -7.28
N TYR A 18 7.15 0.42 -6.90
CA TYR A 18 5.79 0.32 -6.38
C TYR A 18 5.75 -0.58 -5.15
N VAL A 19 4.75 -0.31 -4.32
CA VAL A 19 4.26 -1.24 -3.30
C VAL A 19 2.77 -1.42 -3.54
N LEU A 20 2.34 -2.67 -3.65
CA LEU A 20 0.96 -3.08 -3.77
C LEU A 20 0.50 -3.57 -2.39
N TYR A 21 -0.53 -2.92 -1.87
CA TYR A 21 -1.17 -3.28 -0.61
C TYR A 21 -2.52 -3.93 -0.88
N ARG A 22 -2.83 -5.00 -0.16
CA ARG A 22 -4.18 -5.57 -0.07
C ARG A 22 -4.79 -5.16 1.26
N VAL A 23 -5.96 -4.52 1.19
CA VAL A 23 -6.76 -4.11 2.34
C VAL A 23 -8.00 -4.99 2.39
N SER A 24 -8.08 -5.81 3.44
CA SER A 24 -9.20 -6.72 3.67
C SER A 24 -9.93 -6.37 4.96
N ASP A 25 -11.03 -7.09 5.25
CA ASP A 25 -11.86 -6.86 6.44
C ASP A 25 -12.39 -5.41 6.52
N ILE A 26 -12.88 -4.92 5.39
CA ILE A 26 -13.56 -3.63 5.24
C ILE A 26 -14.93 -3.84 4.58
N ASP A 27 -15.91 -3.03 4.96
CA ASP A 27 -17.22 -3.04 4.31
C ASP A 27 -17.22 -2.18 3.03
N ASP A 28 -18.30 -2.29 2.26
CA ASP A 28 -18.43 -1.60 0.97
C ASP A 28 -18.50 -0.06 1.10
N ASP A 29 -18.91 0.48 2.26
CA ASP A 29 -18.93 1.94 2.49
C ASP A 29 -17.51 2.46 2.73
N VAL A 30 -16.74 1.76 3.56
CA VAL A 30 -15.32 2.04 3.79
C VAL A 30 -14.53 1.92 2.49
N ARG A 31 -14.72 0.84 1.73
CA ARG A 31 -14.03 0.63 0.43
C ARG A 31 -14.29 1.79 -0.52
N ARG A 32 -15.56 2.18 -0.68
CA ARG A 32 -15.93 3.30 -1.56
C ARG A 32 -15.31 4.62 -1.12
N LYS A 33 -15.33 4.94 0.17
CA LYS A 33 -14.70 6.16 0.70
C LYS A 33 -13.20 6.20 0.42
N LEU A 34 -12.51 5.08 0.61
CA LEU A 34 -11.09 4.99 0.29
C LEU A 34 -10.85 5.22 -1.20
N MET A 35 -11.58 4.53 -2.09
CA MET A 35 -11.44 4.73 -3.54
C MET A 35 -11.76 6.15 -4.02
N GLU A 36 -12.68 6.85 -3.34
CA GLU A 36 -13.04 8.23 -3.70
C GLU A 36 -12.05 9.29 -3.18
N ARG A 37 -11.34 8.99 -2.08
CA ARG A 37 -10.49 9.96 -1.37
C ARG A 37 -9.01 9.76 -1.60
N LEU A 38 -8.58 8.54 -1.92
CA LEU A 38 -7.19 8.25 -2.25
C LEU A 38 -6.86 8.81 -3.64
N GLU A 39 -5.70 9.43 -3.76
CA GLU A 39 -5.16 9.87 -5.04
C GLU A 39 -4.42 8.73 -5.76
N GLU A 40 -4.12 7.67 -5.02
CA GLU A 40 -3.41 6.47 -5.43
C GLU A 40 -4.23 5.57 -6.36
N ASP A 41 -3.54 4.65 -7.04
CA ASP A 41 -4.20 3.69 -7.93
C ASP A 41 -4.90 2.62 -7.09
N THR A 42 -6.22 2.48 -7.26
CA THR A 42 -7.05 1.57 -6.47
C THR A 42 -7.88 0.64 -7.34
N GLU A 43 -7.92 -0.64 -6.97
CA GLU A 43 -8.69 -1.67 -7.66
C GLU A 43 -9.46 -2.54 -6.65
N GLU A 44 -10.69 -2.90 -6.97
CA GLU A 44 -11.47 -3.83 -6.17
C GLU A 44 -11.20 -5.28 -6.61
N ASP A 45 -10.81 -6.14 -5.66
CA ASP A 45 -10.57 -7.57 -5.90
C ASP A 45 -11.31 -8.41 -4.87
N ASN A 46 -12.40 -9.08 -5.28
CA ASN A 46 -13.15 -10.03 -4.46
C ASN A 46 -13.61 -9.50 -3.07
N GLY A 47 -13.89 -8.21 -2.95
CA GLY A 47 -14.28 -7.57 -1.68
C GLY A 47 -13.11 -7.01 -0.87
N ASP A 48 -11.88 -7.21 -1.33
CA ASP A 48 -10.71 -6.49 -0.86
C ASP A 48 -10.46 -5.26 -1.73
N LEU A 49 -9.63 -4.35 -1.23
CA LEU A 49 -9.12 -3.20 -1.96
C LEU A 49 -7.63 -3.35 -2.19
N LEU A 50 -7.21 -3.32 -3.45
CA LEU A 50 -5.83 -3.22 -3.84
C LEU A 50 -5.44 -1.75 -4.00
N ILE A 51 -4.31 -1.37 -3.43
CA ILE A 51 -3.78 0.01 -3.49
C ILE A 51 -2.35 -0.05 -3.97
N THR A 52 -2.05 0.58 -5.10
CA THR A 52 -0.67 0.68 -5.62
C THR A 52 -0.11 2.07 -5.36
N VAL A 53 0.95 2.13 -4.57
CA VAL A 53 1.69 3.37 -4.31
C VAL A 53 3.00 3.35 -5.09
N PHE A 54 3.24 4.39 -5.89
CA PHE A 54 4.46 4.54 -6.67
C PHE A 54 5.47 5.45 -5.95
N TYR A 55 6.72 5.01 -5.90
CA TYR A 55 7.83 5.71 -5.25
C TYR A 55 8.93 6.01 -6.24
N ALA A 56 9.47 7.23 -6.17
CA ALA A 56 10.77 7.52 -6.75
C ALA A 56 11.85 6.64 -6.05
N PRO A 57 12.94 6.26 -6.74
CA PRO A 57 13.96 5.36 -6.20
C PRO A 57 14.50 5.73 -4.81
N GLU A 58 14.62 7.02 -4.52
CA GLU A 58 15.10 7.55 -3.25
C GLU A 58 14.12 7.36 -2.07
N TYR A 59 12.84 7.12 -2.35
CA TYR A 59 11.79 6.95 -1.33
C TYR A 59 11.27 5.53 -1.22
N PHE A 60 11.81 4.60 -2.02
CA PHE A 60 11.30 3.23 -2.03
C PHE A 60 11.61 2.51 -0.71
N PRO A 61 10.59 2.10 0.07
CA PRO A 61 10.79 1.57 1.43
C PRO A 61 11.66 0.30 1.46
N PHE A 62 11.62 -0.50 0.39
CA PHE A 62 12.38 -1.76 0.27
C PHE A 62 13.66 -1.64 -0.56
N GLY A 63 14.08 -0.42 -0.90
CA GLY A 63 15.24 -0.18 -1.77
C GLY A 63 16.61 -0.25 -1.09
N SER A 64 16.66 -0.24 0.24
CA SER A 64 17.91 -0.20 1.02
C SER A 64 18.59 -1.57 1.13
N GLU A 65 19.91 -1.60 1.34
CA GLU A 65 20.63 -2.85 1.62
C GLU A 65 20.19 -3.47 2.95
N GLU A 66 19.81 -2.64 3.93
CA GLU A 66 19.27 -3.07 5.20
C GLU A 66 17.93 -3.79 5.04
N ALA A 67 17.06 -3.33 4.13
CA ALA A 67 15.80 -4.00 3.82
C ALA A 67 16.03 -5.40 3.24
N LYS A 68 17.10 -5.63 2.47
CA LYS A 68 17.43 -6.97 1.95
C LYS A 68 17.77 -7.97 3.05
N VAL A 69 18.27 -7.51 4.20
CA VAL A 69 18.64 -8.37 5.33
C VAL A 69 17.47 -8.58 6.29
N ARG A 70 16.59 -7.59 6.44
CA ARG A 70 15.49 -7.59 7.42
C ARG A 70 14.14 -7.24 6.78
N MET A 71 13.86 -7.87 5.63
CA MET A 71 12.68 -7.54 4.81
C MET A 71 11.37 -7.61 5.60
N ASP A 72 11.20 -8.65 6.42
CA ASP A 72 9.99 -8.83 7.23
C ASP A 72 9.73 -7.65 8.19
N ASP A 73 10.78 -7.04 8.75
CA ASP A 73 10.64 -5.87 9.64
C ASP A 73 10.14 -4.64 8.84
N PHE A 74 10.62 -4.47 7.61
CA PHE A 74 10.18 -3.38 6.73
C PHE A 74 8.75 -3.61 6.23
N ILE A 75 8.40 -4.84 5.85
CA ILE A 75 7.02 -5.19 5.46
C ILE A 75 6.07 -4.89 6.62
N ALA A 76 6.38 -5.37 7.82
CA ALA A 76 5.55 -5.12 9.00
C ALA A 76 5.40 -3.63 9.30
N ARG A 77 6.47 -2.85 9.12
CA ARG A 77 6.44 -1.40 9.27
C ARG A 77 5.54 -0.73 8.24
N GLU A 78 5.68 -1.06 6.96
CA GLU A 78 4.84 -0.51 5.89
C GLU A 78 3.36 -0.86 6.07
N GLU A 79 3.05 -2.08 6.51
CA GLU A 79 1.67 -2.48 6.85
C GLU A 79 1.07 -1.62 7.97
N ILE A 80 1.86 -1.30 9.00
CA ILE A 80 1.44 -0.41 10.10
C ILE A 80 1.27 1.02 9.61
N GLU A 81 2.25 1.56 8.87
CA GLU A 81 2.21 2.93 8.36
C GLU A 81 1.01 3.12 7.42
N MET A 82 0.77 2.19 6.50
CA MET A 82 -0.39 2.22 5.60
C MET A 82 -1.72 2.08 6.36
N THR A 83 -1.79 1.22 7.38
CA THR A 83 -3.00 1.11 8.21
C THR A 83 -3.34 2.45 8.88
N VAL A 84 -2.34 3.14 9.42
CA VAL A 84 -2.51 4.46 10.05
C VAL A 84 -2.93 5.51 9.02
N PHE A 85 -2.27 5.53 7.86
CA PHE A 85 -2.61 6.44 6.77
C PHE A 85 -4.07 6.27 6.32
N LEU A 86 -4.51 5.06 5.98
CA LEU A 86 -5.89 4.79 5.56
C LEU A 86 -6.91 5.14 6.64
N SER A 87 -6.58 4.91 7.91
CA SER A 87 -7.43 5.31 9.03
C SER A 87 -7.59 6.84 9.08
N SER A 88 -6.52 7.60 8.86
CA SER A 88 -6.59 9.06 8.81
C SER A 88 -7.44 9.57 7.65
N VAL A 89 -7.36 8.93 6.47
CA VAL A 89 -8.18 9.29 5.30
C VAL A 89 -9.67 9.06 5.55
N LEU A 90 -10.04 8.10 6.41
CA LEU A 90 -11.43 7.80 6.76
C LEU A 90 -11.99 8.73 7.84
N GLU A 91 -11.12 9.32 8.68
CA GLU A 91 -11.53 10.26 9.75
C GLU A 91 -11.78 11.67 9.24
N ASP A 92 -11.15 12.09 8.14
CA ASP A 92 -11.41 13.35 7.42
C ASP A 92 -12.75 13.37 6.66
#